data_AF-A0A957F1E8-F1
#
_entry.id   AF-A0A957F1E8-F1
#
_cell.length_a   1.000
_cell.length_b   1.000
_cell.length_c   1.000
_cell.angle_alpha   90.00
_cell.angle_beta   90.00
_cell.angle_gamma   90.00
#
_symmetry.space_group_name_H-M   'P 1'
#
loop_
_entity.id
_entity.type
_entity.pdbx_description
1 polymer ?
#
loop_
_entity_poly.entity_id
_entity_poly.type
_entity_poly.pdbx_seq_one_letter_code
_entity_poly.pdbx_strand_id
1 'polypeptide(L)'
;MDRDIKQYFAHVITVSSAAFTDVEYTIDETPKRSILRLQAMYGSFRLFVTELFSENRRKYRYYLLKDNWVEVGFDNSPDPRALRLKYGQITTSQVGELVPHLHLANKTELFLTDEISYDEFLDWLSANILA
;
A
#
# COMPACT_ATOMS: atom_id res chain seq x y z
N MET A 1 8.98 -16.93 9.44
CA MET A 1 8.33 -15.60 9.51
C MET A 1 9.32 -14.48 9.30
N ASP A 2 10.26 -14.21 10.22
CA ASP A 2 11.20 -13.07 10.06
C ASP A 2 12.10 -13.18 8.82
N ARG A 3 12.59 -14.39 8.51
CA ARG A 3 13.38 -14.64 7.29
C ARG A 3 12.56 -14.40 6.02
N ASP A 4 11.27 -14.74 6.05
CA ASP A 4 10.35 -14.60 4.94
C ASP A 4 10.00 -13.11 4.71
N ILE A 5 9.84 -12.33 5.78
CA ILE A 5 9.61 -10.87 5.70
C ILE A 5 10.84 -10.16 5.12
N LYS A 6 12.05 -10.52 5.55
CA LYS A 6 13.29 -9.94 5.00
C LYS A 6 13.45 -10.24 3.51
N GLN A 7 13.16 -11.48 3.10
CA GLN A 7 13.18 -11.87 1.69
C GLN A 7 12.12 -11.10 0.90
N TYR A 8 10.92 -10.94 1.46
CA TYR A 8 9.86 -10.16 0.85
C TYR A 8 10.23 -8.68 0.69
N PHE A 9 10.79 -8.03 1.72
CA PHE A 9 11.27 -6.64 1.60
C PHE A 9 12.38 -6.50 0.57
N ALA A 10 13.34 -7.44 0.54
CA ALA A 10 14.37 -7.45 -0.47
C ALA A 10 13.80 -7.59 -1.89
N HIS A 11 12.76 -8.43 -2.07
CA HIS A 11 12.02 -8.55 -3.33
C HIS A 11 11.38 -7.22 -3.73
N VAL A 12 10.57 -6.61 -2.85
CA VAL A 12 9.92 -5.31 -3.09
C VAL A 12 10.94 -4.24 -3.51
N ILE A 13 12.07 -4.14 -2.81
CA ILE A 13 13.14 -3.19 -3.15
C ILE A 13 13.73 -3.51 -4.53
N THR A 14 14.05 -4.78 -4.79
CA THR A 14 14.66 -5.22 -6.06
C THR A 14 13.76 -4.89 -7.25
N VAL A 15 12.47 -5.25 -7.19
CA VAL A 15 11.55 -4.97 -8.29
C VAL A 15 11.28 -3.47 -8.42
N SER A 16 11.25 -2.70 -7.31
CA SER A 16 11.11 -1.24 -7.36
C SER A 16 12.29 -0.59 -8.07
N SER A 17 13.52 -1.00 -7.74
CA SER A 17 14.74 -0.49 -8.36
C SER A 17 14.86 -0.85 -9.84
N ALA A 18 14.14 -1.86 -10.31
CA ALA A 18 14.05 -2.20 -11.73
C ALA A 18 12.96 -1.41 -12.47
N ALA A 19 11.84 -1.07 -11.79
CA ALA A 19 10.69 -0.44 -12.42
C ALA A 19 10.68 1.11 -12.32
N PHE A 20 11.38 1.69 -11.35
CA PHE A 20 11.29 3.11 -10.99
C PHE A 20 12.66 3.79 -10.88
N THR A 21 12.65 5.12 -10.90
CA THR A 21 13.86 5.95 -10.67
C THR A 21 13.84 6.56 -9.27
N ASP A 22 15.00 7.06 -8.82
CA ASP A 22 15.15 7.75 -7.52
C ASP A 22 14.57 6.96 -6.33
N VAL A 23 14.81 5.65 -6.34
CA VAL A 23 14.30 4.74 -5.31
C VAL A 23 15.06 4.95 -4.01
N GLU A 24 14.34 5.39 -2.98
CA GLU A 24 14.84 5.51 -1.61
C GLU A 24 13.97 4.69 -0.68
N TYR A 25 14.57 4.05 0.32
CA TYR A 25 13.82 3.24 1.28
C TYR A 25 14.42 3.27 2.67
N THR A 26 13.58 2.95 3.65
CA THR A 26 13.96 2.72 5.04
C THR A 26 13.30 1.45 5.54
N ILE A 27 14.03 0.70 6.37
CA ILE A 27 13.53 -0.47 7.07
C ILE A 27 13.66 -0.19 8.57
N ASP A 28 12.55 -0.34 9.30
CA ASP A 28 12.52 -0.31 10.77
C ASP A 28 12.04 -1.69 11.27
N GLU A 29 12.92 -2.38 11.99
CA GLU A 29 12.67 -3.70 12.57
C GLU A 29 12.74 -3.63 14.10
N THR A 30 11.70 -4.15 14.74
CA THR A 30 11.65 -4.37 16.18
C THR A 30 11.12 -5.79 16.43
N PRO A 31 11.24 -6.33 17.65
CA PRO A 31 10.63 -7.63 17.97
C PRO A 31 9.10 -7.70 17.77
N LYS A 32 8.40 -6.56 17.66
CA LYS A 32 6.94 -6.50 17.52
C LYS A 32 6.46 -6.18 16.11
N ARG A 33 7.33 -5.64 15.25
CA ARG A 33 6.96 -5.22 13.90
C ARG A 33 8.17 -5.12 12.98
N SER A 34 7.92 -5.31 11.70
CA SER A 34 8.83 -4.97 10.61
C SER A 34 8.12 -4.05 9.64
N ILE A 35 8.71 -2.90 9.32
CA ILE A 35 8.16 -1.93 8.38
C ILE A 35 9.19 -1.57 7.31
N LEU A 36 8.77 -1.65 6.06
CA LEU A 36 9.45 -1.08 4.90
C LEU A 36 8.68 0.17 4.48
N ARG A 37 9.39 1.28 4.30
CA ARG A 37 8.88 2.46 3.60
C ARG A 37 9.78 2.73 2.41
N LEU A 38 9.19 2.86 1.23
CA LEU A 38 9.90 3.13 -0.01
C LEU A 38 9.22 4.30 -0.72
N GLN A 39 10.04 5.18 -1.29
CA GLN A 39 9.61 6.23 -2.19
C GLN A 39 10.40 6.12 -3.49
N ALA A 40 9.76 6.48 -4.60
CA ALA A 40 10.38 6.43 -5.92
C ALA A 40 9.67 7.39 -6.88
N MET A 41 10.26 7.54 -8.07
CA MET A 41 9.66 8.27 -9.19
C MET A 41 9.22 7.28 -10.27
N TYR A 42 7.97 7.43 -10.72
CA TYR A 42 7.41 6.71 -11.87
C TYR A 42 6.99 7.73 -12.91
N GLY A 43 7.87 8.04 -13.86
CA GLY A 43 7.66 9.16 -14.79
C GLY A 43 7.46 10.48 -14.03
N SER A 44 6.32 11.15 -14.26
CA SER A 44 5.96 12.39 -13.54
C SER A 44 5.35 12.18 -12.15
N PHE A 45 5.19 10.93 -11.72
CA PHE A 45 4.50 10.58 -10.48
C PHE A 45 5.48 10.24 -9.35
N ARG A 46 5.11 10.60 -8.12
CA ARG A 46 5.76 10.16 -6.89
C ARG A 46 5.07 8.92 -6.35
N LEU A 47 5.83 7.85 -6.21
CA LEU A 47 5.38 6.60 -5.62
C LEU A 47 5.72 6.58 -4.12
N PHE A 48 4.78 6.13 -3.29
CA PHE A 48 4.99 5.82 -1.88
C PHE A 48 4.47 4.42 -1.58
N VAL A 49 5.34 3.59 -1.01
CA VAL A 49 5.07 2.21 -0.65
C VAL A 49 5.34 2.05 0.84
N THR A 50 4.39 1.48 1.57
CA THR A 50 4.60 1.02 2.94
C THR A 50 4.14 -0.42 3.05
N GLU A 51 4.99 -1.25 3.62
CA GLU A 51 4.68 -2.63 4.01
C GLU A 51 4.96 -2.78 5.50
N LEU A 52 3.96 -3.22 6.26
CA LEU A 52 4.05 -3.37 7.70
C LEU A 52 3.54 -4.75 8.12
N PHE A 53 4.40 -5.51 8.77
CA PHE A 53 4.05 -6.76 9.42
C PHE A 53 4.05 -6.54 10.93
N SER A 54 2.92 -6.76 11.58
CA SER A 54 2.77 -6.63 13.05
C SER A 54 1.64 -7.53 13.54
N GLU A 55 1.80 -8.19 14.70
CA GLU A 55 0.75 -9.02 15.31
C GLU A 55 0.16 -10.07 14.34
N ASN A 56 1.01 -10.69 13.52
CA ASN A 56 0.62 -11.64 12.46
C ASN A 56 -0.35 -11.06 11.41
N ARG A 57 -0.41 -9.73 11.27
CA ARG A 57 -1.18 -9.04 10.23
C ARG A 57 -0.26 -8.26 9.31
N ARG A 58 -0.60 -8.27 8.03
CA ARG A 58 0.01 -7.41 7.02
C ARG A 58 -0.84 -6.15 6.86
N LYS A 59 -0.18 -4.99 6.87
CA LYS A 59 -0.74 -3.71 6.50
C LYS A 59 0.07 -3.14 5.35
N TYR A 60 -0.59 -2.64 4.32
CA TYR A 60 0.09 -2.06 3.17
C TYR A 60 -0.54 -0.75 2.75
N ARG A 61 0.27 0.11 2.14
CA ARG A 61 -0.15 1.38 1.52
C ARG A 61 0.68 1.61 0.28
N TYR A 62 0.03 1.64 -0.88
CA TYR A 62 0.68 1.92 -2.16
C TYR A 62 0.00 3.10 -2.82
N TYR A 63 0.73 4.19 -2.93
CA TYR A 63 0.19 5.46 -3.36
C TYR A 63 1.01 6.01 -4.52
N LEU A 64 0.30 6.46 -5.55
CA LEU A 64 0.87 7.22 -6.65
C LEU A 64 0.30 8.62 -6.63
N LEU A 65 1.19 9.60 -6.57
CA LEU A 65 0.84 11.01 -6.51
C LEU A 65 1.35 11.74 -7.74
N LYS A 66 0.54 12.63 -8.30
CA LYS A 66 0.99 13.65 -9.24
C LYS A 66 1.00 14.98 -8.53
N ASP A 67 2.18 15.60 -8.41
CA ASP A 67 2.38 16.72 -7.49
C ASP A 67 1.85 16.35 -6.09
N ASN A 68 0.90 17.08 -5.53
CA ASN A 68 0.28 16.80 -4.22
C ASN A 68 -1.10 16.11 -4.33
N TRP A 69 -1.44 15.58 -5.51
CA TRP A 69 -2.72 14.93 -5.77
C TRP A 69 -2.56 13.41 -5.74
N VAL A 70 -3.40 12.71 -4.96
CA VAL A 70 -3.42 11.23 -4.97
C VAL A 70 -4.21 10.76 -6.20
N GLU A 71 -3.50 10.22 -7.18
CA GLU A 71 -4.11 9.61 -8.37
C GLU A 71 -4.70 8.24 -8.02
N VAL A 72 -3.89 7.41 -7.35
CA VAL A 72 -4.29 6.08 -6.90
C VAL A 72 -3.69 5.78 -5.53
N GLY A 73 -4.46 5.09 -4.68
CA GLY A 73 -4.02 4.65 -3.37
C GLY A 73 -4.64 3.32 -2.97
N PHE A 74 -3.88 2.23 -2.99
CA PHE A 74 -4.29 0.96 -2.39
C PHE A 74 -3.88 0.94 -0.91
N ASP A 75 -4.81 0.66 -0.01
CA ASP A 75 -4.58 0.59 1.44
C ASP A 75 -5.48 -0.49 2.05
N ASN A 76 -5.08 -1.05 3.19
CA ASN A 76 -5.94 -1.92 3.99
C ASN A 76 -6.08 -1.45 5.45
N SER A 77 -5.63 -0.24 5.75
CA SER A 77 -5.73 0.33 7.09
C SER A 77 -7.19 0.59 7.48
N PRO A 78 -7.51 0.68 8.78
CA PRO A 78 -8.88 0.90 9.22
C PRO A 78 -9.40 2.28 8.74
N ASP A 79 -10.23 2.26 7.70
CA ASP A 79 -10.91 3.44 7.15
C ASP A 79 -12.42 3.36 7.44
N PRO A 80 -13.01 4.31 8.19
CA PRO A 80 -14.45 4.35 8.44
C PRO A 80 -15.32 4.34 7.17
N ARG A 81 -14.85 4.91 6.06
CA ARG A 81 -15.56 4.89 4.78
C ARG A 81 -15.54 3.49 4.18
N ALA A 82 -14.41 2.80 4.20
CA ALA A 82 -14.32 1.42 3.73
C ALA A 82 -15.19 0.49 4.60
N LEU A 83 -15.16 0.64 5.93
CA LEU A 83 -16.02 -0.11 6.84
C LEU A 83 -17.50 0.14 6.57
N ARG A 84 -17.89 1.39 6.32
CA ARG A 84 -19.28 1.75 5.97
C ARG A 84 -19.70 1.18 4.62
N LEU A 85 -18.81 1.17 3.62
CA LEU A 85 -19.10 0.53 2.34
C LEU A 85 -19.29 -0.99 2.49
N LYS A 86 -18.48 -1.64 3.33
CA LYS A 86 -18.55 -3.09 3.54
C LYS A 86 -19.78 -3.52 4.34
N TYR A 87 -20.15 -2.76 5.37
CA TYR A 87 -21.16 -3.18 6.35
C TYR A 87 -22.44 -2.32 6.39
N GLY A 88 -22.46 -1.18 5.72
CA GLY A 88 -23.54 -0.18 5.77
C GLY A 88 -23.56 0.64 7.06
N GLN A 89 -23.52 -0.01 8.23
CA GLN A 89 -23.37 0.62 9.54
C GLN A 89 -22.15 0.07 10.27
N ILE A 90 -21.43 0.94 10.98
CA ILE A 90 -20.22 0.58 11.72
C ILE A 90 -20.62 0.26 13.16
N THR A 91 -20.29 -0.95 13.63
CA THR A 91 -20.43 -1.36 15.02
C THR A 91 -19.08 -1.36 15.73
N THR A 92 -19.09 -1.38 17.07
CA THR A 92 -17.86 -1.42 17.88
C THR A 92 -16.98 -2.65 17.59
N SER A 93 -17.60 -3.76 17.19
CA SER A 93 -16.88 -5.00 16.81
C SER A 93 -16.05 -4.89 15.54
N GLN A 94 -16.30 -3.88 14.70
CA GLN A 94 -15.61 -3.67 13.42
C GLN A 94 -14.49 -2.61 13.53
N VAL A 95 -14.34 -1.98 14.70
CA VAL A 95 -13.30 -0.97 14.91
C VAL A 95 -11.92 -1.63 14.84
N GLY A 96 -11.07 -1.10 13.96
CA GLY A 96 -9.72 -1.61 13.75
C GLY A 96 -9.62 -2.79 12.78
N GLU A 97 -10.72 -3.20 12.15
CA GLU A 97 -10.68 -4.15 11.04
C GLU A 97 -9.90 -3.54 9.87
N LEU A 98 -9.04 -4.38 9.27
CA LEU A 98 -8.30 -4.06 8.06
C LEU A 98 -9.17 -4.41 6.87
N VAL A 99 -9.62 -3.40 6.12
CA VAL A 99 -10.46 -3.59 4.94
C VAL A 99 -9.66 -3.12 3.73
N PRO A 100 -9.24 -4.01 2.81
CA PRO A 100 -8.62 -3.62 1.56
C PRO A 100 -9.52 -2.69 0.74
N HIS A 101 -8.96 -1.58 0.27
CA HIS A 101 -9.67 -0.59 -0.52
C HIS A 101 -8.73 0.19 -1.44
N LEU A 102 -9.34 0.79 -2.46
CA LEU A 102 -8.75 1.65 -3.46
C LEU A 102 -9.28 3.08 -3.29
N HIS A 103 -8.39 4.03 -3.16
CA HIS A 103 -8.65 5.46 -3.26
C HIS A 103 -8.34 5.97 -4.68
N LEU A 104 -9.25 6.76 -5.23
CA LEU A 104 -9.05 7.50 -6.49
C LEU A 104 -9.43 8.97 -6.30
N ALA A 105 -9.08 9.80 -7.29
CA ALA A 105 -9.47 11.20 -7.37
C ALA A 105 -9.21 11.97 -6.06
N ASN A 106 -7.95 11.96 -5.60
CA ASN A 106 -7.52 12.55 -4.33
C ASN A 106 -8.29 12.03 -3.11
N LYS A 107 -8.50 10.71 -3.06
CA LYS A 107 -9.27 10.03 -2.01
C LYS A 107 -10.73 10.45 -1.93
N THR A 108 -11.28 11.17 -2.90
CA THR A 108 -12.71 11.48 -2.89
C THR A 108 -13.55 10.27 -3.28
N GLU A 109 -13.01 9.40 -4.12
CA GLU A 109 -13.58 8.11 -4.48
C GLU A 109 -12.94 6.97 -3.68
N LEU A 110 -13.75 5.96 -3.33
CA LEU A 110 -13.31 4.81 -2.55
C LEU A 110 -14.05 3.55 -2.99
N PHE A 111 -13.31 2.50 -3.30
CA PHE A 111 -13.83 1.20 -3.72
C PHE A 111 -13.25 0.11 -2.83
N LEU A 112 -14.06 -0.89 -2.49
CA LEU A 112 -13.56 -2.08 -1.81
C LEU A 112 -12.79 -2.94 -2.81
N THR A 113 -11.72 -3.57 -2.34
CA THR A 113 -10.93 -4.50 -3.13
C THR A 113 -10.72 -5.79 -2.35
N ASP A 114 -10.15 -6.78 -3.01
CA ASP A 114 -9.44 -7.84 -2.30
C ASP A 114 -8.08 -7.32 -1.78
N GLU A 115 -7.45 -8.09 -0.90
CA GLU A 115 -6.06 -7.83 -0.52
C GLU A 115 -5.17 -7.94 -1.76
N ILE A 116 -4.29 -6.95 -1.95
CA ILE A 116 -3.36 -6.90 -3.07
C ILE A 116 -1.91 -7.04 -2.58
N SER A 117 -1.13 -7.84 -3.29
CA SER A 117 0.32 -7.95 -3.13
C SER A 117 1.02 -6.76 -3.80
N TYR A 118 2.32 -6.60 -3.51
CA TYR A 118 3.09 -5.56 -4.16
C TYR A 118 3.22 -5.80 -5.68
N ASP A 119 3.39 -7.05 -6.10
CA ASP A 119 3.54 -7.40 -7.52
C ASP A 119 2.24 -7.15 -8.29
N GLU A 120 1.08 -7.52 -7.74
CA GLU A 120 -0.22 -7.21 -8.35
C GLU A 120 -0.45 -5.69 -8.46
N PHE A 121 0.07 -4.91 -7.52
CA PHE A 121 0.04 -3.45 -7.63
C PHE A 121 0.91 -2.93 -8.78
N LEU A 122 2.10 -3.51 -9.00
CA LEU A 122 2.95 -3.16 -10.15
C LEU A 122 2.28 -3.52 -11.48
N ASP A 123 1.69 -4.71 -11.56
CA ASP A 123 0.92 -5.15 -12.73
C ASP A 123 -0.23 -4.17 -13.01
N TRP A 124 -0.98 -3.79 -11.96
CA TRP A 124 -2.05 -2.81 -12.07
C TRP A 124 -1.54 -1.45 -12.58
N LEU A 125 -0.43 -0.95 -12.04
CA LEU A 125 0.18 0.30 -12.51
C LEU A 125 0.51 0.23 -13.99
N SER A 126 1.19 -0.84 -14.42
CA SER A 126 1.61 -1.01 -15.81
C SER A 126 0.42 -1.04 -16.79
N ALA A 127 -0.73 -1.55 -16.34
CA ALA A 127 -1.93 -1.65 -17.16
C ALA A 127 -2.78 -0.37 -17.19
N ASN A 128 -2.71 0.47 -16.15
CA ASN A 128 -3.65 1.59 -15.95
C ASN A 128 -3.00 2.97 -15.97
N ILE A 129 -1.68 3.06 -15.75
CA ILE A 129 -0.96 4.32 -15.65
C ILE A 129 0.14 4.35 -16.71
N LEU A 130 0.00 5.29 -17.64
CA LEU A 130 1.08 5.62 -18.58
C LEU A 130 2.05 6.57 -17.86
N ALA A 131 3.24 6.07 -17.55
CA ALA A 131 4.33 6.85 -16.96
C ALA A 131 5.16 7.61 -17.99
#